data_AF-A0A947P6R0-F1
#
_entry.id   AF-A0A947P6R0-F1
#
_cell.length_a   1.000
_cell.length_b   1.000
_cell.length_c   1.000
_cell.angle_alpha   90.00
_cell.angle_beta   90.00
_cell.angle_gamma   90.00
#
_symmetry.space_group_name_H-M   'P 1'
#
loop_
_entity.id
_entity.type
_entity.pdbx_description
1 polymer ?
#
loop_
_entity_poly.entity_id
_entity_poly.type
_entity_poly.pdbx_seq_one_letter_code
_entity_poly.pdbx_strand_id
1 'polypeptide(L)'
;MAGSKRLEGEILIKAQKMLKDVAEILETCHIHYVLEAGTLLGIVRENRLLPWDNDVDITTTEKYEKKLLRNRWRFWLKGYRFYVRRYRCNTGPFRKGQVRIIRIQTRRLIFVKDMSLLDIFIKRPIDDEYFWTIDVKRPVLKSTPKHFYDETTTLEFEGNIYSVPKDSEGYLEYHYGKDWRIPIKKWNFRTDDHCVKEILD
;
A
#
# COMPACT_ATOMS: atom_id res chain seq x y z
N MET A 1 6.70 9.13 10.19
CA MET A 1 5.89 9.04 11.40
C MET A 1 4.53 8.53 10.99
N ALA A 2 4.24 7.31 11.42
CA ALA A 2 2.93 6.68 11.48
C ALA A 2 1.87 7.71 11.96
N GLY A 3 0.68 7.73 11.35
CA GLY A 3 -0.45 8.47 11.91
C GLY A 3 -0.70 7.99 13.34
N SER A 4 -0.96 8.90 14.28
CA SER A 4 -1.17 8.55 15.70
C SER A 4 -2.52 7.86 15.97
N LYS A 5 -3.27 7.52 14.93
CA LYS A 5 -4.66 7.13 14.96
C LYS A 5 -4.79 5.77 14.30
N ARG A 6 -5.29 4.81 15.09
CA ARG A 6 -5.46 3.39 14.74
C ARG A 6 -6.73 3.17 13.92
N LEU A 7 -6.79 2.08 13.15
CA LEU A 7 -7.97 1.70 12.34
C LEU A 7 -9.12 1.15 13.22
N GLU A 8 -9.67 2.02 14.07
CA GLU A 8 -10.76 1.71 14.99
C GLU A 8 -11.85 2.79 14.92
N GLY A 9 -13.11 2.43 15.24
CA GLY A 9 -14.24 3.36 15.28
C GLY A 9 -14.45 4.14 13.97
N GLU A 10 -14.59 5.46 14.05
CA GLU A 10 -14.77 6.31 12.86
C GLU A 10 -13.63 6.25 11.85
N ILE A 11 -12.42 5.92 12.32
CA ILE A 11 -11.22 5.88 11.46
C ILE A 11 -11.30 4.66 10.55
N LEU A 12 -11.74 3.52 11.09
CA LEU A 12 -12.00 2.30 10.32
C LEU A 12 -13.02 2.56 9.21
N ILE A 13 -14.15 3.19 9.53
CA ILE A 13 -15.20 3.53 8.56
C ILE A 13 -14.64 4.42 7.44
N LYS A 14 -13.83 5.43 7.80
CA LYS A 14 -13.18 6.32 6.82
C LYS A 14 -12.15 5.58 5.96
N ALA A 15 -11.40 4.64 6.53
CA ALA A 15 -10.42 3.83 5.82
C ALA A 15 -11.09 2.86 4.84
N GLN A 16 -12.14 2.13 5.25
CA GLN A 16 -12.93 1.26 4.39
C GLN A 16 -13.55 2.04 3.22
N LYS A 17 -14.15 3.20 3.50
CA LYS A 17 -14.68 4.09 2.46
C LYS A 17 -13.58 4.55 1.49
N MET A 18 -12.42 4.96 2.01
CA MET A 18 -11.29 5.41 1.19
C MET A 18 -10.74 4.28 0.33
N LEU A 19 -10.62 3.06 0.86
CA LEU A 19 -10.20 1.88 0.11
C LEU A 19 -11.16 1.60 -1.05
N LYS A 20 -12.47 1.57 -0.79
CA LYS A 20 -13.50 1.42 -1.82
C LYS A 20 -13.38 2.49 -2.91
N ASP A 21 -13.40 3.76 -2.53
CA ASP A 21 -13.36 4.86 -3.51
C ASP A 21 -12.06 4.88 -4.33
N VAL A 22 -10.92 4.54 -3.71
CA VAL A 22 -9.64 4.47 -4.42
C VAL A 22 -9.64 3.28 -5.39
N ALA A 23 -10.11 2.10 -4.97
CA ALA A 23 -10.26 0.93 -5.84
C ALA A 23 -11.11 1.26 -7.08
N GLU A 24 -12.31 1.82 -6.89
CA GLU A 24 -13.20 2.24 -7.98
C GLU A 24 -12.52 3.18 -8.98
N ILE A 25 -11.74 4.16 -8.47
CA ILE A 25 -11.00 5.09 -9.33
C ILE A 25 -9.95 4.34 -10.17
N LEU A 26 -9.19 3.43 -9.55
CA LEU A 26 -8.13 2.68 -10.22
C LEU A 26 -8.71 1.76 -11.30
N GLU A 27 -9.78 1.04 -10.98
CA GLU A 27 -10.52 0.16 -11.89
C GLU A 27 -11.11 0.92 -13.09
N THR A 28 -11.80 2.04 -12.81
CA THR A 28 -12.35 2.92 -13.86
C THR A 28 -11.26 3.47 -14.76
N CYS A 29 -10.07 3.71 -14.21
CA CYS A 29 -8.92 4.17 -14.97
C CYS A 29 -8.15 3.01 -15.63
N HIS A 30 -8.57 1.76 -15.50
CA HIS A 30 -7.80 0.57 -15.87
C HIS A 30 -6.34 0.68 -15.42
N ILE A 31 -6.15 0.97 -14.13
CA ILE A 31 -4.88 0.97 -13.44
C ILE A 31 -4.90 -0.29 -12.58
N HIS A 32 -4.02 -1.22 -12.91
CA HIS A 32 -3.88 -2.43 -12.11
C HIS A 32 -3.31 -2.10 -10.73
N TYR A 33 -3.89 -2.69 -9.71
CA TYR A 33 -3.46 -2.53 -8.32
C TYR A 33 -3.68 -3.83 -7.57
N VAL A 34 -3.07 -3.94 -6.39
CA VAL A 34 -3.14 -5.11 -5.52
C VAL A 34 -3.21 -4.65 -4.07
N LEU A 35 -4.10 -5.23 -3.25
CA LEU A 35 -4.03 -5.06 -1.80
C LEU A 35 -2.77 -5.74 -1.27
N GLU A 36 -2.03 -5.08 -0.39
CA GLU A 36 -0.73 -5.59 0.05
C GLU A 36 -0.52 -5.51 1.56
N ALA A 37 0.59 -6.10 2.02
CA ALA A 37 1.10 -5.99 3.38
C ALA A 37 0.02 -6.20 4.46
N GLY A 38 -0.05 -5.31 5.46
CA GLY A 38 -0.97 -5.44 6.60
C GLY A 38 -2.44 -5.43 6.20
N THR A 39 -2.77 -4.74 5.10
CA THR A 39 -4.14 -4.71 4.55
C THR A 39 -4.54 -6.08 4.03
N LEU A 40 -3.72 -6.70 3.16
CA LEU A 40 -4.01 -8.04 2.66
C LEU A 40 -3.98 -9.07 3.79
N LEU A 41 -3.00 -8.98 4.70
CA LEU A 41 -2.88 -9.87 5.85
C LEU A 41 -4.15 -9.86 6.71
N GLY A 42 -4.65 -8.68 7.07
CA GLY A 42 -5.86 -8.56 7.89
C GLY A 42 -7.08 -9.13 7.21
N ILE A 43 -7.25 -8.85 5.91
CA ILE A 43 -8.41 -9.31 5.14
C ILE A 43 -8.37 -10.83 4.97
N VAL A 44 -7.24 -11.40 4.56
CA VAL A 44 -7.13 -12.86 4.34
C VAL A 44 -7.16 -13.63 5.67
N ARG A 45 -6.49 -13.14 6.72
CA ARG A 45 -6.38 -13.86 7.99
C ARG A 45 -7.60 -13.73 8.88
N GLU A 46 -8.17 -12.53 8.95
CA GLU A 46 -9.14 -12.15 9.98
C GLU A 46 -10.40 -11.48 9.41
N ASN A 47 -10.52 -11.40 8.08
CA ASN A 47 -11.61 -10.73 7.37
C ASN A 47 -11.89 -9.30 7.90
N ARG A 48 -10.82 -8.55 8.18
CA ARG A 48 -10.90 -7.17 8.70
C ARG A 48 -9.62 -6.39 8.42
N LEU A 49 -9.71 -5.06 8.44
CA LEU A 49 -8.50 -4.24 8.55
C LEU A 49 -7.94 -4.37 9.98
N LEU A 50 -6.62 -4.47 10.12
CA LEU A 50 -5.99 -4.69 11.41
C LEU A 50 -6.12 -3.42 12.30
N PRO A 51 -6.67 -3.53 13.52
CA PRO A 51 -7.00 -2.36 14.33
C PRO A 51 -5.76 -1.66 14.88
N TRP A 52 -4.62 -2.34 14.94
CA TRP A 52 -3.35 -1.75 15.36
C TRP A 52 -2.61 -1.02 14.23
N ASP A 53 -3.03 -1.22 12.97
CA ASP A 53 -2.52 -0.47 11.83
C ASP A 53 -3.12 0.94 11.81
N ASN A 54 -2.56 1.82 10.99
CA ASN A 54 -2.96 3.22 10.88
C ASN A 54 -3.21 3.69 9.45
N ASP A 55 -2.94 2.83 8.48
CA ASP A 55 -3.13 3.04 7.06
C ASP A 55 -3.57 1.75 6.37
N VAL A 56 -4.03 1.93 5.13
CA VAL A 56 -4.38 0.89 4.18
C VAL A 56 -3.33 0.94 3.07
N ASP A 57 -2.75 -0.20 2.75
CA ASP A 57 -1.67 -0.31 1.78
C ASP A 57 -2.15 -1.00 0.52
N ILE A 58 -1.94 -0.34 -0.61
CA ILE A 58 -2.11 -0.94 -1.94
C ILE A 58 -0.88 -0.66 -2.80
N THR A 59 -0.60 -1.56 -3.73
CA THR A 59 0.47 -1.38 -4.72
C THR A 59 -0.10 -1.15 -6.11
N THR A 60 0.58 -0.31 -6.89
CA THR A 60 0.58 -0.38 -8.35
C THR A 60 2.01 -0.36 -8.88
N THR A 61 2.20 -0.69 -10.15
CA THR A 61 3.54 -0.79 -10.74
C THR A 61 3.89 0.46 -11.56
N GLU A 62 5.19 0.67 -11.80
CA GLU A 62 5.69 1.80 -12.60
C GLU A 62 5.00 1.93 -13.97
N LYS A 63 4.58 0.80 -14.56
CA LYS A 63 3.79 0.75 -15.81
C LYS A 63 2.58 1.68 -15.78
N TYR A 64 1.91 1.81 -14.62
CA TYR A 64 0.70 2.62 -14.47
C TYR A 64 0.94 4.00 -13.84
N GLU A 65 2.18 4.30 -13.42
CA GLU A 65 2.51 5.54 -12.69
C GLU A 65 2.03 6.79 -13.44
N LYS A 66 2.37 6.93 -14.72
CA LYS A 66 1.98 8.09 -15.54
C LYS A 66 0.46 8.22 -15.64
N LYS A 67 -0.25 7.10 -15.79
CA LYS A 67 -1.71 7.05 -15.89
C LYS A 67 -2.37 7.45 -14.58
N LEU A 68 -1.85 6.98 -13.45
CA LEU A 68 -2.30 7.34 -12.11
C LEU A 68 -2.10 8.85 -11.85
N LEU A 69 -0.91 9.38 -12.15
CA LEU A 69 -0.62 10.81 -11.98
C LEU A 69 -1.50 11.71 -12.84
N ARG A 70 -1.83 11.29 -14.08
CA ARG A 70 -2.72 12.01 -15.00
C ARG A 70 -4.17 12.04 -14.50
N ASN A 71 -4.60 11.00 -13.79
CA ASN A 71 -5.97 10.88 -13.28
C ASN A 71 -6.14 11.37 -11.82
N ARG A 72 -5.17 12.09 -11.27
CA ARG A 72 -5.22 12.60 -9.88
C ARG A 72 -6.46 13.45 -9.55
N TRP A 73 -7.07 14.09 -10.55
CA TRP A 73 -8.27 14.92 -10.39
C TRP A 73 -9.50 14.09 -9.97
N ARG A 74 -9.55 12.79 -10.28
CA ARG A 74 -10.64 11.91 -9.84
C ARG A 74 -10.66 11.73 -8.32
N PHE A 75 -9.49 11.69 -7.69
CA PHE A 75 -9.36 11.67 -6.23
C PHE A 75 -9.88 12.97 -5.61
N TRP A 76 -9.59 14.10 -6.25
CA TRP A 76 -10.10 15.41 -5.82
C TRP A 76 -11.63 15.49 -5.89
N LEU A 77 -12.24 14.95 -6.95
CA LEU A 77 -13.70 14.87 -7.11
C LEU A 77 -14.36 14.01 -6.02
N LYS A 78 -13.71 12.91 -5.62
CA LYS A 78 -14.17 12.07 -4.50
C LYS A 78 -13.86 12.65 -3.11
N GLY A 79 -13.32 13.87 -3.05
CA GLY A 79 -13.07 14.56 -1.78
C GLY A 79 -11.72 14.23 -1.13
N TYR A 80 -10.76 13.72 -1.89
CA TYR A 80 -9.44 13.34 -1.38
C TYR A 80 -8.32 14.27 -1.85
N ARG A 81 -7.28 14.39 -1.02
CA ARG A 81 -5.99 14.98 -1.40
C ARG A 81 -5.08 13.87 -1.90
N PHE A 82 -4.40 14.15 -3.01
CA PHE A 82 -3.48 13.23 -3.66
C PHE A 82 -2.04 13.76 -3.49
N TYR A 83 -1.30 13.20 -2.53
CA TYR A 83 0.04 13.68 -2.20
C TYR A 83 1.12 12.74 -2.72
N VAL A 84 1.97 13.21 -3.62
CA VAL A 84 3.01 12.38 -4.24
C VAL A 84 4.35 12.53 -3.52
N ARG A 85 4.89 11.43 -3.00
CA ARG A 85 6.24 11.34 -2.42
C ARG A 85 7.21 10.82 -3.48
N ARG A 86 8.33 11.54 -3.64
CA ARG A 86 9.41 11.19 -4.56
C ARG A 86 10.71 10.92 -3.80
N TYR A 87 11.60 10.16 -4.42
CA TYR A 87 12.98 10.01 -3.97
C TYR A 87 13.69 11.38 -3.99
N ARG A 88 14.31 11.77 -2.87
CA ARG A 88 14.96 13.08 -2.70
C ARG A 88 16.40 13.11 -3.24
N CYS A 89 17.05 11.96 -3.23
CA CYS A 89 18.37 11.65 -3.77
C CYS A 89 18.28 10.30 -4.51
N ASN A 90 19.38 9.86 -5.11
CA ASN A 90 19.48 8.47 -5.54
C ASN A 90 19.48 7.58 -4.29
N THR A 91 18.77 6.45 -4.34
CA THR A 91 18.57 5.57 -3.18
C THR A 91 18.50 4.14 -3.69
N GLY A 92 19.54 3.34 -3.45
CA GLY A 92 19.66 2.01 -4.05
C GLY A 92 19.50 2.06 -5.58
N PRO A 93 18.60 1.26 -6.19
CA PRO A 93 18.37 1.30 -7.63
C PRO A 93 17.52 2.49 -8.11
N PHE A 94 17.02 3.33 -7.20
CA PHE A 94 16.09 4.41 -7.51
C PHE A 94 16.80 5.74 -7.75
N ARG A 95 16.37 6.46 -8.78
CA ARG A 95 16.87 7.79 -9.14
C ARG A 95 16.09 8.90 -8.45
N LYS A 96 16.78 10.00 -8.13
CA LYS A 96 16.15 11.23 -7.63
C LYS A 96 14.96 11.65 -8.50
N GLY A 97 13.84 11.99 -7.86
CA GLY A 97 12.63 12.48 -8.53
C GLY A 97 11.64 11.40 -8.96
N GLN A 98 12.03 10.12 -8.96
CA GLN A 98 11.09 9.01 -9.19
C GLN A 98 10.00 8.97 -8.11
N VAL A 99 8.76 8.62 -8.49
CA VAL A 99 7.66 8.48 -7.55
C VAL A 99 7.85 7.22 -6.72
N ARG A 100 7.71 7.36 -5.40
CA ARG A 100 7.83 6.26 -4.46
C ARG A 100 6.49 5.81 -3.90
N ILE A 101 5.73 6.76 -3.37
CA ILE A 101 4.46 6.52 -2.69
C ILE A 101 3.51 7.66 -3.05
N ILE A 102 2.25 7.36 -3.26
CA ILE A 102 1.18 8.34 -3.32
C ILE A 102 0.32 8.17 -2.08
N ARG A 103 0.18 9.22 -1.29
CA ARG A 103 -0.65 9.22 -0.08
C ARG A 103 -2.00 9.84 -0.38
N ILE A 104 -3.05 9.11 -0.05
CA ILE A 104 -4.43 9.60 -0.15
C ILE A 104 -4.86 10.08 1.24
N GLN A 105 -5.32 11.32 1.29
CA GLN A 105 -5.70 11.97 2.54
C GLN A 105 -7.12 12.50 2.46
N THR A 106 -7.82 12.48 3.58
CA THR A 106 -9.12 13.17 3.70
C THR A 106 -8.91 14.66 3.46
N ARG A 107 -9.84 15.33 2.77
CA ARG A 107 -9.82 16.78 2.68
C ARG A 107 -10.19 17.42 4.02
N ARG A 108 -9.46 18.49 4.36
CA ARG A 108 -9.79 19.38 5.48
C ARG A 108 -11.18 19.97 5.29
N LEU A 109 -12.11 19.60 6.15
CA LEU A 109 -13.22 20.46 6.53
C LEU A 109 -12.76 21.32 7.70
N ILE A 110 -13.33 22.51 7.88
CA ILE A 110 -12.93 23.46 8.93
C ILE A 110 -12.94 22.73 10.29
N PHE A 111 -11.86 22.84 11.06
CA PHE A 111 -11.59 22.15 12.33
C PHE A 111 -11.27 20.64 12.30
N VAL A 112 -11.33 19.95 11.15
CA VAL A 112 -10.94 18.53 11.04
C VAL A 112 -9.49 18.39 10.59
N LYS A 113 -8.67 17.64 11.34
CA LYS A 113 -7.27 17.35 10.97
C LYS A 113 -7.22 16.36 9.80
N ASP A 114 -6.35 16.63 8.82
CA ASP A 114 -6.10 15.73 7.68
C ASP A 114 -5.68 14.34 8.18
N MET A 115 -6.30 13.29 7.63
CA MET A 115 -5.96 11.90 7.90
C MET A 115 -5.37 11.27 6.65
N SER A 116 -4.15 10.76 6.77
CA SER A 116 -3.51 9.92 5.74
C SER A 116 -3.86 8.49 6.09
N LEU A 117 -4.78 7.88 5.33
CA LEU A 117 -5.31 6.54 5.64
C LEU A 117 -5.02 5.52 4.56
N LEU A 118 -4.52 5.93 3.39
CA LEU A 118 -4.18 5.00 2.33
C LEU A 118 -2.89 5.42 1.62
N ASP A 119 -1.93 4.52 1.56
CA ASP A 119 -0.67 4.67 0.83
C ASP A 119 -0.72 3.76 -0.42
N ILE A 120 -0.45 4.34 -1.59
CA ILE A 120 -0.28 3.63 -2.86
C ILE A 120 1.22 3.54 -3.15
N PHE A 121 1.81 2.36 -3.02
CA PHE A 121 3.21 2.13 -3.37
C PHE A 121 3.38 2.02 -4.88
N ILE A 122 4.47 2.61 -5.39
CA ILE A 122 4.88 2.46 -6.79
C ILE A 122 6.08 1.53 -6.84
N LYS A 123 5.84 0.25 -7.18
CA LYS A 123 6.90 -0.75 -7.30
C LYS A 123 7.52 -0.75 -8.70
N ARG A 124 8.84 -0.94 -8.77
CA ARG A 124 9.60 -0.94 -10.03
C ARG A 124 10.18 -2.30 -10.34
N PRO A 125 10.03 -2.78 -11.57
CA PRO A 125 10.57 -4.07 -11.96
C PRO A 125 12.10 -3.95 -12.10
N ILE A 126 12.83 -4.90 -11.51
CA ILE A 126 14.25 -5.14 -11.79
C ILE A 126 14.39 -6.66 -11.88
N ASP A 127 14.82 -7.16 -13.04
CA ASP A 127 14.84 -8.59 -13.36
C ASP A 127 13.48 -9.25 -13.10
N ASP A 128 13.40 -10.29 -12.28
CA ASP A 128 12.16 -11.04 -11.97
C ASP A 128 11.47 -10.60 -10.67
N GLU A 129 11.90 -9.49 -10.07
CA GLU A 129 11.33 -8.94 -8.84
C GLU A 129 10.82 -7.50 -9.03
N TYR A 130 9.96 -7.08 -8.11
CA TYR A 130 9.54 -5.71 -7.92
C TYR A 130 10.21 -5.11 -6.70
N PHE A 131 10.85 -3.96 -6.85
CA PHE A 131 11.56 -3.25 -5.79
C PHE A 131 10.81 -2.00 -5.34
N TRP A 132 10.95 -1.66 -4.06
CA TRP A 132 10.54 -0.39 -3.47
C TRP A 132 11.38 -0.05 -2.25
N THR A 133 11.25 1.18 -1.73
CA THR A 133 11.77 1.49 -0.39
C THR A 133 10.70 2.00 0.55
N ILE A 134 10.89 1.67 1.81
CA ILE A 134 10.12 2.20 2.94
C ILE A 134 11.00 3.08 3.82
N ASP A 135 10.36 3.99 4.56
CA ASP A 135 11.00 5.08 5.31
C ASP A 135 11.81 6.06 4.45
N VAL A 136 11.82 7.33 4.84
CA VAL A 136 12.56 8.41 4.16
C VAL A 136 13.93 8.65 4.77
N LYS A 137 14.07 8.50 6.10
CA LYS A 137 15.29 8.88 6.82
C LYS A 137 16.38 7.80 6.74
N ARG A 138 15.98 6.54 6.85
CA ARG A 138 16.85 5.36 6.71
C ARG A 138 16.12 4.37 5.81
N PRO A 139 16.20 4.56 4.49
CA PRO A 139 15.43 3.77 3.54
C PRO A 139 15.75 2.28 3.72
N VAL A 140 14.73 1.44 3.71
CA VAL A 140 14.91 -0.02 3.65
C VAL A 140 14.51 -0.46 2.25
N LEU A 141 15.46 -1.05 1.52
CA LEU A 141 15.23 -1.64 0.22
C LEU A 141 14.50 -2.96 0.41
N LYS A 142 13.37 -3.09 -0.28
CA LYS A 142 12.59 -4.32 -0.32
C LYS A 142 12.40 -4.79 -1.75
N SER A 143 12.28 -6.10 -1.92
CA SER A 143 11.74 -6.67 -3.15
C SER A 143 10.95 -7.95 -2.92
N THR A 144 10.15 -8.29 -3.92
CA THR A 144 9.25 -9.44 -3.94
C THR A 144 9.12 -9.93 -5.38
N PRO A 145 8.99 -11.25 -5.64
CA PRO A 145 8.78 -11.79 -6.98
C PRO A 145 7.63 -11.15 -7.75
N LYS A 146 7.79 -10.97 -9.06
CA LYS A 146 6.80 -10.30 -9.92
C LYS A 146 5.43 -10.96 -9.96
N HIS A 147 5.37 -12.29 -9.93
CA HIS A 147 4.12 -13.04 -10.08
C HIS A 147 3.07 -12.66 -9.02
N PHE A 148 3.49 -12.24 -7.82
CA PHE A 148 2.58 -11.76 -6.79
C PHE A 148 1.82 -10.48 -7.15
N TYR A 149 2.32 -9.69 -8.10
CA TYR A 149 1.66 -8.45 -8.55
C TYR A 149 1.18 -8.54 -10.00
N ASP A 150 1.82 -9.34 -10.84
CA ASP A 150 1.43 -9.47 -12.24
C ASP A 150 0.25 -10.44 -12.43
N GLU A 151 0.14 -11.47 -11.57
CA GLU A 151 -1.00 -12.40 -11.55
C GLU A 151 -1.93 -12.07 -10.39
N THR A 152 -3.14 -11.62 -10.71
CA THR A 152 -4.14 -11.23 -9.70
C THR A 152 -5.42 -12.03 -9.83
N THR A 153 -6.08 -12.20 -8.69
CA THR A 153 -7.47 -12.61 -8.58
C THR A 153 -8.25 -11.54 -7.82
N THR A 154 -9.53 -11.78 -7.57
CA THR A 154 -10.38 -10.90 -6.79
C THR A 154 -10.82 -11.55 -5.48
N LEU A 155 -10.98 -10.73 -4.45
CA LEU A 155 -11.51 -11.14 -3.15
C LEU A 155 -12.59 -10.14 -2.70
N GLU A 156 -13.67 -10.64 -2.10
CA GLU A 156 -14.73 -9.82 -1.53
C GLU A 156 -14.40 -9.42 -0.09
N PHE A 157 -14.53 -8.14 0.22
CA PHE A 157 -14.39 -7.59 1.57
C PHE A 157 -15.36 -6.43 1.77
N GLU A 158 -16.14 -6.45 2.85
CA GLU A 158 -17.16 -5.41 3.16
C GLU A 158 -18.13 -5.15 1.98
N GLY A 159 -18.52 -6.20 1.26
CA GLY A 159 -19.42 -6.12 0.10
C GLY A 159 -18.82 -5.45 -1.15
N ASN A 160 -17.49 -5.29 -1.21
CA ASN A 160 -16.78 -4.78 -2.39
C ASN A 160 -15.75 -5.80 -2.85
N ILE A 161 -15.46 -5.81 -4.14
CA ILE A 161 -14.52 -6.73 -4.77
C ILE A 161 -13.19 -6.00 -4.95
N TYR A 162 -12.08 -6.61 -4.53
CA TYR A 162 -10.75 -6.02 -4.64
C TYR A 162 -9.77 -6.96 -5.33
N SER A 163 -8.84 -6.37 -6.10
CA SER A 163 -7.71 -7.09 -6.69
C SER A 163 -6.67 -7.46 -5.62
N VAL A 164 -6.30 -8.74 -5.58
CA VAL A 164 -5.33 -9.33 -4.66
C VAL A 164 -4.35 -10.23 -5.43
N PRO A 165 -3.17 -10.59 -4.88
CA PRO A 165 -2.29 -11.57 -5.50
C PRO A 165 -3.06 -12.87 -5.77
N LYS A 166 -2.90 -13.46 -6.96
CA LYS A 166 -3.53 -14.75 -7.27
C LYS A 166 -3.10 -15.83 -6.26
N ASP A 167 -1.83 -15.82 -5.88
CA ASP A 167 -1.30 -16.59 -4.76
C ASP A 167 -1.16 -15.71 -3.50
N SER A 168 -2.31 -15.35 -2.90
CA SER A 168 -2.33 -14.53 -1.68
C SER A 168 -1.73 -15.24 -0.47
N GLU A 169 -1.87 -16.57 -0.37
CA GLU A 169 -1.31 -17.36 0.73
C GLU A 169 0.23 -17.42 0.64
N GLY A 170 0.76 -17.72 -0.55
CA GLY A 170 2.21 -17.71 -0.79
C GLY A 170 2.80 -16.32 -0.66
N TYR A 171 2.06 -15.27 -1.04
CA TYR A 171 2.47 -13.88 -0.78
C TYR A 171 2.64 -13.63 0.72
N LEU A 172 1.64 -14.01 1.53
CA LEU A 172 1.66 -13.75 2.98
C LEU A 172 2.74 -14.60 3.67
N GLU A 173 2.92 -15.85 3.27
CA GLU A 173 4.04 -16.68 3.74
C GLU A 173 5.39 -16.09 3.36
N TYR A 174 5.53 -15.57 2.12
CA TYR A 174 6.77 -14.92 1.68
C TYR A 174 7.10 -13.70 2.53
N HIS A 175 6.12 -12.86 2.85
CA HIS A 175 6.33 -11.62 3.62
C HIS A 175 6.52 -11.85 5.12
N TYR A 176 5.74 -12.76 5.71
CA TYR A 176 5.56 -12.89 7.15
C TYR A 176 6.05 -14.23 7.73
N GLY A 177 6.53 -15.15 6.89
CA GLY A 177 6.98 -16.48 7.27
C GLY A 177 5.86 -17.51 7.38
N LYS A 178 6.23 -18.78 7.63
CA LYS A 178 5.30 -19.93 7.67
C LYS A 178 4.16 -19.78 8.69
N ASP A 179 4.45 -19.08 9.78
CA ASP A 179 3.51 -18.90 10.89
C ASP A 179 2.67 -17.61 10.76
N TRP A 180 2.56 -17.02 9.56
CA TRP A 180 1.86 -15.74 9.35
C TRP A 180 0.39 -15.72 9.81
N ARG A 181 -0.23 -16.91 9.91
CA ARG A 181 -1.58 -17.10 10.45
C ARG A 181 -1.66 -16.89 11.97
N ILE A 182 -0.53 -16.86 12.66
CA ILE A 182 -0.44 -16.59 14.10
C ILE A 182 -0.13 -15.10 14.29
N PRO A 183 -1.01 -14.31 14.94
CA PRO A 183 -0.76 -12.90 15.17
C PRO A 183 0.50 -12.66 16.03
N ILE A 184 1.47 -11.93 15.48
CA ILE A 184 2.68 -11.52 16.19
C ILE A 184 2.44 -10.13 16.79
N LYS A 185 2.54 -10.01 18.14
CA LYS A 185 2.27 -8.76 18.86
C LYS A 185 3.32 -7.66 18.65
N LYS A 186 4.56 -8.05 18.33
CA LYS A 186 5.68 -7.13 18.07
C LYS A 186 6.26 -7.50 16.72
N TRP A 187 5.92 -6.70 15.70
CA TRP A 187 6.44 -6.84 14.35
C TRP A 187 7.16 -5.56 13.96
N ASN A 188 8.40 -5.68 13.51
CA ASN A 188 9.19 -4.60 12.97
C ASN A 188 9.35 -4.77 11.46
N PHE A 189 8.61 -3.96 10.71
CA PHE A 189 8.63 -3.98 9.24
C PHE A 189 10.03 -3.76 8.61
N ARG A 190 11.02 -3.27 9.39
CA ARG A 190 12.40 -3.04 8.92
C ARG A 190 13.28 -4.28 9.01
N THR A 191 12.98 -5.20 9.90
CA THR A 191 13.85 -6.34 10.24
C THR A 191 13.17 -7.68 10.10
N ASP A 192 11.85 -7.73 10.29
CA ASP A 192 11.12 -8.99 10.39
C ASP A 192 10.44 -9.34 9.06
N ASP A 193 10.22 -8.35 8.18
CA ASP A 193 9.69 -8.58 6.83
C ASP A 193 10.76 -9.22 5.94
N HIS A 194 10.46 -10.42 5.46
CA HIS A 194 11.37 -11.22 4.65
C HIS A 194 11.64 -10.63 3.24
N CYS A 195 10.92 -9.58 2.86
CA CYS A 195 11.20 -8.83 1.63
C CYS A 195 12.38 -7.85 1.78
N VAL A 196 12.90 -7.65 2.99
CA VAL A 196 14.04 -6.76 3.23
C VAL A 196 15.30 -7.31 2.55
N LYS A 197 15.87 -6.52 1.65
CA LYS A 197 17.15 -6.83 1.00
C LYS A 197 18.31 -6.08 1.63
N GLU A 198 18.11 -4.80 1.95
CA GLU A 198 19.18 -3.93 2.43
C GLU A 198 18.62 -2.76 3.25
N ILE A 199 19.33 -2.35 4.30
CA ILE A 199 19.10 -1.06 4.96
C ILE A 199 20.10 -0.08 4.36
N LEU A 200 19.58 0.96 3.71
CA LEU A 200 20.40 1.95 3.01
C LEU A 200 20.79 3.09 3.96
N ASP A 201 22.05 3.50 3.86
CA ASP A 201 22.65 4.61 4.59
C ASP A 201 22.26 5.99 4.04
#